data_AF-G0HEA0-F1
#
_entry.id   AF-G0HEA0-F1
#
_cell.length_a   1.000
_cell.length_b   1.000
_cell.length_c   1.000
_cell.angle_alpha   90.00
_cell.angle_beta   90.00
_cell.angle_gamma   90.00
#
_symmetry.space_group_name_H-M   'P 1'
#
loop_
_entity.id
_entity.type
_entity.pdbx_description
1 polymer ?
#
loop_
_entity_poly.entity_id
_entity_poly.type
_entity_poly.pdbx_seq_one_letter_code
_entity_poly.pdbx_strand_id
1 'polypeptide(L)'
;MDCETTGLDPDSDRIIEVAALRVREGRPVALFHRVVDPGRPLPGFITSLTGLTDQQVRQAPPVGDILGDLSAFLAHDTVVGHNVGFDLAFIDAEITTTHSTPRAASLSLCTAESARALVPRSRVGRYRLNTLAEAFDLDHRPSHRTVSDVLATLDLLHYLSGV
;
A
#
# COMPACT_ATOMS: atom_id res chain seq x y z
N MET A 1 2.43 -4.12 -1.42
CA MET A 1 2.01 -3.42 -0.20
C MET A 1 1.28 -2.17 -0.63
N ASP A 2 0.41 -1.69 0.24
CA ASP A 2 -0.42 -0.51 0.03
C ASP A 2 -0.87 0.02 1.40
N CYS A 3 -0.90 1.34 1.55
CA CYS A 3 -1.36 2.06 2.73
C CYS A 3 -2.47 3.04 2.35
N GLU A 4 -3.55 3.04 3.13
CA GLU A 4 -4.52 4.14 3.14
C GLU A 4 -4.21 5.08 4.29
N THR A 5 -4.38 6.37 4.07
CA THR A 5 -3.91 7.42 4.96
C THR A 5 -4.97 8.51 5.15
N THR A 6 -4.79 9.38 6.14
CA THR A 6 -5.69 10.54 6.35
C THR A 6 -5.51 11.65 5.31
N GLY A 7 -4.51 11.55 4.44
CA GLY A 7 -4.13 12.55 3.45
C GLY A 7 -2.83 12.19 2.75
N LEU A 8 -2.09 13.17 2.20
CA LEU A 8 -0.97 12.90 1.29
C LEU A 8 0.41 13.24 1.87
N ASP A 9 0.48 13.86 3.05
CA ASP A 9 1.72 14.34 3.63
C ASP A 9 2.15 13.47 4.82
N PRO A 10 3.22 12.66 4.72
CA PRO A 10 3.63 11.75 5.80
C PRO A 10 4.00 12.46 7.11
N ASP A 11 4.38 13.74 7.08
CA ASP A 11 4.72 14.48 8.30
C ASP A 11 3.45 14.82 9.12
N SER A 12 2.38 15.18 8.42
CA SER A 12 1.15 15.68 9.04
C SER A 12 -0.03 14.71 8.98
N ASP A 13 -0.07 13.77 8.04
CA ASP A 13 -1.07 12.72 7.84
C ASP A 13 -0.67 11.39 8.54
N ARG A 14 -1.63 10.48 8.75
CA ARG A 14 -1.43 9.21 9.49
C ARG A 14 -1.95 8.04 8.66
N ILE A 15 -1.38 6.87 8.88
CA ILE A 15 -1.89 5.60 8.32
C ILE A 15 -3.22 5.22 8.99
N ILE A 16 -4.18 4.74 8.20
CA ILE A 16 -5.49 4.25 8.66
C ILE A 16 -5.77 2.79 8.25
N GLU A 17 -5.08 2.29 7.23
CA GLU A 17 -5.11 0.89 6.83
C GLU A 17 -3.76 0.55 6.16
N VAL A 18 -3.27 -0.66 6.37
CA VAL A 18 -2.08 -1.17 5.68
C VAL A 18 -2.29 -2.62 5.29
N ALA A 19 -1.90 -2.98 4.07
CA ALA A 19 -1.81 -4.36 3.63
C ALA A 19 -0.46 -4.67 2.95
N ALA A 20 0.05 -5.88 3.19
CA ALA A 20 1.19 -6.43 2.49
C ALA A 20 0.95 -7.92 2.19
N LEU A 21 1.08 -8.29 0.92
CA LEU A 21 1.05 -9.68 0.48
C LEU A 21 2.48 -10.20 0.38
N ARG A 22 2.77 -11.33 1.02
CA ARG A 22 4.01 -12.06 0.78
C ARG A 22 3.80 -13.04 -0.35
N VAL A 23 4.67 -12.97 -1.35
CA VAL A 23 4.58 -13.77 -2.58
C VAL A 23 5.84 -14.62 -2.72
N ARG A 24 5.66 -15.89 -3.07
CA ARG A 24 6.74 -16.83 -3.43
C ARG A 24 6.31 -17.57 -4.69
N GLU A 25 7.22 -17.71 -5.64
CA GLU A 25 6.94 -18.40 -6.91
C GLU A 25 5.68 -17.89 -7.63
N GLY A 26 5.48 -16.56 -7.61
CA GLY A 26 4.32 -15.91 -8.21
C GLY A 26 2.98 -16.14 -7.49
N ARG A 27 2.99 -16.72 -6.28
CA ARG A 27 1.75 -16.99 -5.52
C ARG A 27 1.73 -16.34 -4.15
N PRO A 28 0.58 -15.80 -3.71
CA PRO A 28 0.39 -15.35 -2.34
C PRO A 28 0.60 -16.51 -1.34
N VAL A 29 1.43 -16.28 -0.31
CA VAL A 29 1.67 -17.26 0.76
C VAL A 29 1.34 -16.73 2.15
N ALA A 30 1.27 -15.40 2.32
CA ALA A 30 0.82 -14.78 3.55
C ALA A 30 0.27 -13.37 3.29
N LEU A 31 -0.61 -12.90 4.18
CA LEU A 31 -1.18 -11.56 4.17
C LEU A 31 -0.96 -10.92 5.54
N PHE A 32 -0.36 -9.73 5.55
CA PHE A 32 -0.46 -8.79 6.66
C PHE A 32 -1.54 -7.76 6.30
N HIS A 33 -2.52 -7.57 7.16
CA HIS A 33 -3.56 -6.54 7.00
C HIS A 33 -3.99 -6.01 8.36
N ARG A 34 -4.03 -4.68 8.49
CA ARG A 34 -4.47 -3.99 9.70
C ARG A 34 -5.21 -2.70 9.31
N VAL A 35 -6.37 -2.49 9.92
CA VAL A 35 -6.93 -1.15 10.13
C VAL A 35 -6.19 -0.53 11.32
N VAL A 36 -6.01 0.78 11.32
CA VAL A 36 -5.20 1.51 12.30
C VAL A 36 -5.99 2.71 12.82
N ASP A 37 -5.90 2.98 14.13
CA ASP A 37 -6.40 4.22 14.72
C ASP A 37 -5.40 5.36 14.47
N PRO A 38 -5.74 6.39 13.67
CA PRO A 38 -4.84 7.52 13.43
C PRO A 38 -4.81 8.51 14.62
N GLY A 39 -5.57 8.27 15.69
CA GLY A 39 -5.67 9.16 16.85
C GLY A 39 -6.38 10.48 16.56
N ARG A 40 -7.10 10.57 15.43
CA ARG A 40 -7.82 11.76 14.99
C ARG A 40 -9.04 11.42 14.12
N PRO A 41 -9.99 12.36 13.96
CA PRO A 41 -11.10 12.17 13.04
C PRO A 41 -10.65 12.01 11.59
N LEU A 42 -11.35 11.16 10.84
CA LEU A 42 -11.13 11.02 9.39
C LEU A 42 -11.72 12.22 8.63
N PRO A 43 -10.99 12.82 7.67
CA PRO A 43 -11.58 13.75 6.74
C PRO A 43 -12.71 13.09 5.94
N GLY A 44 -13.83 13.79 5.72
CA GLY A 44 -15.00 13.21 5.05
C GLY A 44 -14.72 12.67 3.63
N PHE A 45 -13.74 13.25 2.93
CA PHE A 45 -13.31 12.73 1.63
C PHE A 45 -12.59 11.39 1.74
N ILE A 46 -11.79 11.16 2.80
CA ILE A 46 -11.11 9.89 3.06
C ILE A 46 -12.12 8.79 3.40
N THR A 47 -13.12 9.10 4.21
CA THR A 47 -14.24 8.20 4.48
C THR A 47 -14.96 7.80 3.20
N SER A 48 -15.20 8.77 2.30
CA SER A 48 -15.85 8.51 1.01
C SER A 48 -14.98 7.70 0.05
N LEU A 49 -13.66 7.92 0.10
CA LEU A 49 -12.68 7.26 -0.77
C LEU A 49 -12.44 5.81 -0.37
N THR A 50 -12.17 5.58 0.92
CA THR A 50 -11.74 4.28 1.46
C THR A 50 -12.90 3.45 2.00
N GLY A 51 -14.05 4.07 2.27
CA GLY A 51 -15.18 3.44 2.94
C GLY A 51 -14.95 3.14 4.43
N LEU A 52 -13.80 3.53 5.00
CA LEU A 52 -13.53 3.40 6.43
C LEU A 52 -14.23 4.51 7.20
N THR A 53 -14.96 4.12 8.24
CA THR A 53 -15.62 5.07 9.14
C THR A 53 -14.72 5.40 10.33
N ASP A 54 -14.93 6.60 10.86
CA ASP A 54 -14.39 7.07 12.13
C ASP A 54 -14.60 6.07 13.29
N GLN A 55 -15.72 5.35 13.31
CA GLN A 55 -15.99 4.33 14.32
C GLN A 55 -15.08 3.10 14.16
N GLN A 56 -14.85 2.66 12.92
CA GLN A 56 -14.01 1.49 12.64
C GLN A 56 -12.54 1.77 12.99
N VAL A 57 -12.01 2.93 12.60
CA VAL A 57 -10.60 3.26 12.87
C VAL A 57 -10.36 3.46 14.37
N ARG A 58 -11.29 4.08 15.12
CA ARG A 58 -11.16 4.24 16.58
C ARG A 58 -11.20 2.93 17.38
N GLN A 59 -11.69 1.85 16.77
CA GLN A 59 -11.70 0.51 17.40
C GLN A 59 -10.43 -0.28 17.08
N ALA A 60 -9.61 0.20 16.15
CA ALA A 60 -8.38 -0.43 15.75
C ALA A 60 -7.22 -0.07 16.71
N PRO A 61 -6.14 -0.85 16.73
CA PRO A 61 -4.94 -0.47 17.48
C PRO A 61 -4.28 0.78 16.86
N PRO A 62 -3.56 1.58 17.67
CA PRO A 62 -2.71 2.65 17.15
C PRO A 62 -1.55 2.07 16.32
N VAL A 63 -0.99 2.88 15.42
CA VAL A 63 0.06 2.44 14.50
C VAL A 63 1.27 1.83 15.22
N GLY A 64 1.68 2.42 16.35
CA GLY A 64 2.82 1.95 17.14
C GLY A 64 2.73 0.48 17.57
N ASP A 65 1.51 -0.02 17.79
CA ASP A 65 1.26 -1.40 18.22
C ASP A 65 1.46 -2.41 17.07
N ILE A 66 1.39 -1.96 15.81
CA ILE A 66 1.51 -2.83 14.63
C ILE A 66 2.85 -2.72 13.89
N LEU A 67 3.64 -1.65 14.14
CA LEU A 67 4.87 -1.37 13.38
C LEU A 67 5.92 -2.47 13.52
N GLY A 68 6.02 -3.11 14.69
CA GLY A 68 6.95 -4.22 14.93
C GLY A 68 6.61 -5.43 14.04
N ASP A 69 5.35 -5.84 14.05
CA ASP A 69 4.87 -6.96 13.22
C ASP A 69 4.96 -6.64 11.72
N LEU A 70 4.62 -5.42 11.32
CA LEU A 70 4.74 -4.96 9.94
C LEU A 70 6.22 -4.98 9.48
N SER A 71 7.13 -4.45 10.29
CA SER A 71 8.56 -4.44 9.98
C SER A 71 9.13 -5.85 9.85
N ALA A 72 8.72 -6.76 10.74
CA ALA A 72 9.11 -8.17 10.66
C ALA A 72 8.52 -8.85 9.41
N PHE A 73 7.29 -8.49 9.01
CA PHE A 73 6.64 -9.01 7.82
C PHE A 73 7.33 -8.53 6.53
N LEU A 74 7.84 -7.30 6.50
CA LEU A 74 8.53 -6.75 5.32
C LEU A 74 10.03 -7.14 5.27
N ALA A 75 10.60 -7.58 6.39
CA ALA A 75 12.01 -7.90 6.49
C ALA A 75 12.44 -8.99 5.49
N HIS A 76 13.65 -8.81 4.93
CA HIS A 76 14.32 -9.72 4.00
C HIS A 76 13.63 -9.93 2.64
N ASP A 77 12.56 -9.20 2.36
CA ASP A 77 11.86 -9.22 1.07
C ASP A 77 12.07 -7.91 0.30
N THR A 78 11.97 -7.98 -1.04
CA THR A 78 11.79 -6.78 -1.86
C THR A 78 10.36 -6.30 -1.68
N VAL A 79 10.22 -5.03 -1.31
CA VAL A 79 8.92 -4.41 -1.08
C VAL A 79 8.38 -3.88 -2.42
N VAL A 80 7.28 -4.48 -2.89
CA VAL A 80 6.62 -4.07 -4.13
C VAL A 80 5.35 -3.29 -3.81
N GLY A 81 5.11 -2.18 -4.50
CA GLY A 81 3.87 -1.38 -4.39
C GLY A 81 3.64 -0.53 -5.62
N HIS A 82 2.45 0.03 -5.77
CA HIS A 82 2.15 1.00 -6.82
C HIS A 82 2.32 2.41 -6.26
N ASN A 83 3.38 3.12 -6.67
CA ASN A 83 3.85 4.34 -6.00
C ASN A 83 4.44 4.08 -4.60
N VAL A 84 5.12 2.94 -4.41
CA VAL A 84 5.59 2.42 -3.11
C VAL A 84 6.44 3.38 -2.25
N GLY A 85 7.05 4.39 -2.87
CA GLY A 85 7.77 5.44 -2.12
C GLY A 85 6.84 6.23 -1.19
N PHE A 86 5.57 6.39 -1.57
CA PHE A 86 4.54 7.01 -0.72
C PHE A 86 4.28 6.16 0.52
N ASP A 87 3.98 4.87 0.35
CA ASP A 87 3.68 3.97 1.47
C ASP A 87 4.84 3.85 2.45
N LEU A 88 6.06 3.71 1.91
CA LEU A 88 7.28 3.62 2.72
C LEU A 88 7.57 4.92 3.47
N ALA A 89 7.31 6.09 2.87
CA ALA A 89 7.48 7.37 3.55
C ALA A 89 6.53 7.50 4.75
N PHE A 90 5.28 7.05 4.63
CA PHE A 90 4.36 7.00 5.76
C PHE A 90 4.83 6.04 6.85
N ILE A 91 5.29 4.85 6.50
CA ILE A 91 5.82 3.89 7.49
C ILE A 91 7.03 4.48 8.22
N ASP A 92 7.96 5.11 7.49
CA ASP A 92 9.17 5.70 8.06
C ASP A 92 8.84 6.90 8.98
N ALA A 93 7.83 7.70 8.63
CA ALA A 93 7.33 8.80 9.46
C ALA A 93 6.65 8.30 10.74
N GLU A 94 5.84 7.25 10.66
CA GLU A 94 5.20 6.64 11.83
C GLU A 94 6.25 6.04 12.78
N ILE A 95 7.23 5.29 12.25
CA ILE A 95 8.36 4.76 13.04
C ILE A 95 9.10 5.88 13.78
N THR A 96 9.36 7.00 13.09
CA THR A 96 10.04 8.16 13.68
C THR A 96 9.20 8.79 14.79
N THR A 97 7.91 8.97 14.55
CA THR A 97 6.96 9.60 15.48
C THR A 97 6.73 8.76 16.74
N THR A 98 6.67 7.44 16.60
CA THR A 98 6.46 6.50 17.72
C THR A 98 7.75 6.06 18.41
N HIS A 99 8.91 6.54 17.95
CA HIS A 99 10.22 6.08 18.39
C HIS A 99 10.39 4.55 18.31
N SER A 100 9.78 3.93 17.29
CA SER A 100 9.88 2.50 17.06
C SER A 100 11.21 2.12 16.42
N THR A 101 11.53 0.83 16.42
CA THR A 101 12.73 0.33 15.75
C THR A 101 12.65 0.60 14.25
N PRO A 102 13.71 1.13 13.60
CA PRO A 102 13.76 1.27 12.16
C PRO A 102 13.49 -0.05 11.45
N ARG A 103 12.73 -0.01 10.36
CA ARG A 103 12.56 -1.17 9.49
C ARG A 103 13.92 -1.62 8.94
N ALA A 104 14.06 -2.91 8.69
CA ALA A 104 15.23 -3.43 8.00
C ALA A 104 15.37 -2.77 6.61
N ALA A 105 16.60 -2.52 6.17
CA ALA A 105 16.85 -2.06 4.82
C ALA A 105 16.31 -3.12 3.83
N SER A 106 15.35 -2.74 3.02
CA SER A 106 14.73 -3.56 1.99
C SER A 106 14.85 -2.84 0.65
N LEU A 107 15.11 -3.59 -0.42
CA LEU A 107 14.92 -3.07 -1.77
C LEU A 107 13.44 -2.78 -1.97
N SER A 108 13.11 -1.81 -2.83
CA SER A 108 11.74 -1.54 -3.24
C SER A 108 11.61 -1.54 -4.76
N LEU A 109 10.43 -1.93 -5.23
CA LEU A 109 10.06 -1.89 -6.64
C LEU A 109 8.70 -1.20 -6.80
N CYS A 110 8.67 -0.15 -7.61
CA CYS A 110 7.48 0.62 -7.88
C CYS A 110 6.84 0.19 -9.21
N THR A 111 5.67 -0.43 -9.17
CA THR A 111 4.99 -0.90 -10.41
C THR A 111 4.55 0.24 -11.31
N ALA A 112 4.31 1.44 -10.77
CA ALA A 112 4.04 2.64 -11.56
C ALA A 112 5.26 3.07 -12.39
N GLU A 113 6.47 2.97 -11.82
CA GLU A 113 7.73 3.26 -12.52
C GLU A 113 8.05 2.17 -13.54
N SER A 114 7.89 0.90 -13.16
CA SER A 114 8.02 -0.22 -14.10
C SER A 114 7.06 -0.07 -15.29
N ALA A 115 5.80 0.28 -15.05
CA ALA A 115 4.83 0.53 -16.11
C ALA A 115 5.23 1.71 -17.00
N ARG A 116 5.75 2.81 -16.44
CA ARG A 116 6.28 3.95 -17.22
C ARG A 116 7.42 3.55 -18.14
N ALA A 117 8.29 2.66 -17.68
CA ALA A 117 9.42 2.18 -18.46
C ALA A 117 8.99 1.21 -19.58
N LEU A 118 7.99 0.36 -19.32
CA LEU A 118 7.64 -0.78 -20.19
C LEU A 118 6.44 -0.52 -21.10
N VAL A 119 5.55 0.42 -20.74
CA VAL A 119 4.27 0.63 -21.43
C VAL A 119 4.22 2.02 -22.04
N PRO A 120 3.98 2.14 -23.37
CA PRO A 120 3.81 3.44 -24.01
C PRO A 120 2.65 4.25 -23.42
N ARG A 121 2.91 5.53 -23.11
CA ARG A 121 1.88 6.42 -22.57
C ARG A 121 0.65 6.55 -23.47
N SER A 122 0.80 6.42 -24.78
CA SER A 122 -0.32 6.43 -25.74
C SER A 122 -1.33 5.31 -25.52
N ARG A 123 -0.93 4.19 -24.90
CA ARG A 123 -1.82 3.05 -24.62
C ARG A 123 -2.69 3.26 -23.39
N VAL A 124 -2.16 3.93 -22.36
CA VAL A 124 -2.80 3.99 -21.03
C VAL A 124 -3.16 5.41 -20.60
N GLY A 125 -2.58 6.44 -21.22
CA GLY A 125 -2.76 7.86 -20.88
C GLY A 125 -2.12 8.26 -19.54
N ARG A 126 -2.44 7.54 -18.46
CA ARG A 126 -1.87 7.70 -17.12
C ARG A 126 -1.52 6.34 -16.51
N TYR A 127 -0.58 6.36 -15.57
CA TYR A 127 -0.08 5.18 -14.88
C TYR A 127 -0.66 5.11 -13.46
N ARG A 128 -1.98 5.26 -13.34
CA ARG A 128 -2.69 4.97 -12.08
C ARG A 128 -3.02 3.49 -12.07
N LEU A 129 -3.05 2.87 -10.88
CA LEU A 129 -3.32 1.45 -10.76
C LEU A 129 -4.65 1.07 -11.42
N ASN A 130 -5.71 1.86 -11.22
CA ASN A 130 -7.01 1.61 -11.85
C ASN A 130 -6.95 1.65 -13.37
N THR A 131 -6.28 2.65 -13.94
CA THR A 131 -6.12 2.81 -15.39
C THR A 131 -5.35 1.64 -15.99
N LEU A 132 -4.31 1.15 -15.31
CA LEU A 132 -3.53 0.00 -15.77
C LEU A 132 -4.32 -1.30 -15.62
N ALA A 133 -5.04 -1.47 -14.51
CA ALA A 133 -5.89 -2.64 -14.28
C ALA A 133 -6.99 -2.77 -15.34
N GLU A 134 -7.63 -1.66 -15.69
CA GLU A 134 -8.62 -1.59 -16.78
C GLU A 134 -7.97 -1.84 -18.16
N ALA A 135 -6.86 -1.18 -18.47
CA ALA A 135 -6.23 -1.25 -19.79
C ALA A 135 -5.63 -2.64 -20.12
N PHE A 136 -5.30 -3.43 -19.10
CA PHE A 136 -4.73 -4.78 -19.25
C PHE A 136 -5.71 -5.88 -18.87
N ASP A 137 -6.95 -5.54 -18.52
CA ASP A 137 -7.99 -6.47 -18.09
C ASP A 137 -7.49 -7.45 -17.00
N LEU A 138 -6.90 -6.89 -15.94
CA LEU A 138 -6.38 -7.69 -14.83
C LEU A 138 -7.51 -8.42 -14.09
N ASP A 139 -7.22 -9.38 -13.23
CA ASP A 139 -8.29 -10.09 -12.49
C ASP A 139 -8.87 -9.22 -11.36
N HIS A 140 -8.01 -8.47 -10.68
CA HIS A 140 -8.39 -7.60 -9.57
C HIS A 140 -8.51 -6.13 -9.98
N ARG A 141 -9.42 -5.42 -9.31
CA ARG A 141 -9.64 -3.98 -9.51
C ARG A 141 -9.34 -3.25 -8.21
N PRO A 142 -8.51 -2.19 -8.25
CA PRO A 142 -8.27 -1.37 -7.07
C PRO A 142 -9.55 -0.62 -6.69
N SER A 143 -9.75 -0.44 -5.39
CA SER A 143 -10.98 0.12 -4.83
C SER A 143 -10.70 1.03 -3.64
N HIS A 144 -9.45 1.48 -3.44
CA HIS A 144 -9.03 2.17 -2.21
C HIS A 144 -9.28 1.34 -0.95
N ARG A 145 -9.12 0.03 -1.11
CA ARG A 145 -9.09 -0.95 -0.02
C ARG A 145 -7.78 -1.68 -0.16
N THR A 146 -6.92 -1.54 0.84
CA THR A 146 -5.52 -1.98 0.75
C THR A 146 -5.36 -3.42 0.27
N VAL A 147 -6.24 -4.35 0.68
CA VAL A 147 -6.20 -5.75 0.21
C VAL A 147 -6.50 -5.89 -1.28
N SER A 148 -7.52 -5.22 -1.80
CA SER A 148 -7.85 -5.21 -3.24
C SER A 148 -6.72 -4.61 -4.05
N ASP A 149 -6.12 -3.53 -3.54
CA ASP A 149 -5.11 -2.74 -4.22
C ASP A 149 -3.76 -3.48 -4.26
N VAL A 150 -3.39 -4.24 -3.20
CA VAL A 150 -2.21 -5.12 -3.27
C VAL A 150 -2.39 -6.31 -4.22
N LEU A 151 -3.61 -6.84 -4.36
CA LEU A 151 -3.90 -7.90 -5.33
C LEU A 151 -3.81 -7.36 -6.77
N ALA A 152 -4.42 -6.21 -7.05
CA ALA A 152 -4.28 -5.54 -8.35
C ALA A 152 -2.82 -5.16 -8.67
N THR A 153 -2.05 -4.77 -7.64
CA THR A 153 -0.60 -4.53 -7.78
C THR A 153 0.15 -5.82 -8.13
N LEU A 154 -0.23 -6.96 -7.56
CA LEU A 154 0.36 -8.26 -7.88
C LEU A 154 0.04 -8.68 -9.32
N ASP A 155 -1.22 -8.55 -9.74
CA ASP A 155 -1.62 -8.84 -11.13
C ASP A 155 -0.83 -7.98 -12.11
N LEU A 156 -0.67 -6.68 -11.81
CA LEU A 156 0.10 -5.76 -12.64
C LEU A 156 1.59 -6.16 -12.67
N LEU A 157 2.16 -6.56 -11.53
CA LEU A 157 3.53 -7.05 -11.46
C LEU A 157 3.71 -8.27 -12.36
N HIS A 158 2.84 -9.27 -12.25
CA HIS A 158 2.86 -10.48 -13.06
C HIS A 158 2.80 -10.16 -14.55
N TYR A 159 1.82 -9.34 -14.94
CA TYR A 159 1.67 -8.86 -16.32
C TYR A 159 2.93 -8.18 -16.85
N LEU A 160 3.54 -7.28 -16.07
CA LEU A 160 4.76 -6.56 -16.47
C LEU A 160 5.99 -7.48 -16.54
N SER A 161 6.05 -8.54 -15.73
CA SER A 161 7.13 -9.53 -15.75
C SER A 161 6.93 -10.68 -16.75
N GLY A 162 5.74 -10.79 -17.36
CA GLY A 162 5.42 -11.86 -18.31
C GLY A 162 5.26 -13.24 -17.66
N VAL A 163 4.83 -13.28 -16.39
CA VAL A 163 4.52 -14.52 -15.65
C VAL A 163 3.03 -14.65 -15.37
#